data_AF-A0A094CJ32-F1
#
_entry.id   AF-A0A094CJ32-F1
#
_cell.length_a   1.000
_cell.length_b   1.000
_cell.length_c   1.000
_cell.angle_alpha   90.00
_cell.angle_beta   90.00
_cell.angle_gamma   90.00
#
_symmetry.space_group_name_H-M   'P 1'
#
loop_
_entity.id
_entity.type
_entity.pdbx_description
1 polymer ?
#
loop_
_entity_poly.entity_id
_entity_poly.type
_entity_poly.pdbx_seq_one_letter_code
_entity_poly.pdbx_strand_id
1 'polypeptide(L)' 'MGEQSNGNPFCGKTVTINYKGKEVQATVVDKCMGCVGRDLDLSNAAFDGLGIAESVGRTQADWYFN' A
#
# COMPACT_ATOMS: atom_id res chain seq x y z
N MET A 1 -7.22 -7.48 3.90
CA MET A 1 -8.35 -6.51 4.00
C MET A 1 -9.74 -7.16 4.11
N GLY A 2 -9.91 -8.48 3.88
CA GLY A 2 -11.23 -9.15 4.03
C GLY A 2 -12.24 -8.77 2.95
N GLU A 3 -13.48 -9.25 3.06
CA GLU A 3 -14.54 -8.99 2.05
C GLU A 3 -15.20 -7.61 2.19
N GLN A 4 -15.18 -7.02 3.38
CA GLN A 4 -15.82 -5.74 3.65
C GLN A 4 -15.08 -4.55 3.03
N SER A 5 -15.80 -3.67 2.32
CA SER A 5 -15.27 -2.41 1.78
C SER A 5 -15.55 -1.25 2.73
N ASN A 6 -16.82 -0.85 2.86
CA ASN A 6 -17.23 0.29 3.69
C ASN A 6 -17.29 -0.10 5.18
N GLY A 7 -16.83 0.80 6.07
CA GLY A 7 -16.79 0.56 7.52
C GLY A 7 -15.76 -0.48 7.96
N ASN A 8 -14.83 -0.84 7.07
CA ASN A 8 -13.79 -1.81 7.38
C ASN A 8 -12.91 -1.29 8.52
N PRO A 9 -12.54 -2.11 9.53
CA PRO A 9 -11.71 -1.68 10.66
C PRO A 9 -10.31 -1.21 10.26
N PHE A 10 -9.85 -1.50 9.04
CA PHE A 10 -8.58 -1.01 8.51
C PHE A 10 -8.68 0.40 7.90
N CYS A 11 -9.87 0.92 7.60
CA CYS A 11 -10.03 2.28 7.07
C CYS A 11 -9.43 3.31 8.05
N GLY A 12 -8.68 4.28 7.52
CA GLY A 12 -8.04 5.34 8.30
C GLY A 12 -6.82 4.90 9.11
N LYS A 13 -6.50 3.59 9.16
CA LYS A 13 -5.20 3.13 9.68
C LYS A 13 -4.08 3.52 8.72
N THR A 14 -2.86 3.53 9.22
CA THR A 14 -1.67 3.76 8.40
C THR A 14 -0.84 2.50 8.26
N VAL A 15 -0.12 2.41 7.15
CA VAL A 15 0.88 1.38 6.87
C VAL A 15 2.22 2.06 6.61
N THR A 16 3.30 1.39 6.97
CA THR A 16 4.66 1.78 6.61
C THR A 16 5.19 0.77 5.59
N ILE A 17 5.64 1.28 4.43
CA ILE A 17 6.20 0.49 3.34
C ILE A 17 7.69 0.79 3.22
N ASN A 18 8.52 -0.25 3.16
CA ASN A 18 9.95 -0.16 2.93
C ASN A 18 10.33 -0.81 1.60
N TYR A 19 11.02 -0.05 0.74
CA TYR A 19 11.61 -0.55 -0.48
C TYR A 19 13.08 -0.10 -0.58
N LYS A 20 14.00 -1.08 -0.52
CA LYS A 20 15.45 -0.84 -0.63
C LYS A 20 15.96 0.26 0.33
N GLY A 21 15.44 0.30 1.55
CA GLY A 21 15.82 1.27 2.57
C GLY A 21 15.14 2.64 2.47
N LYS A 22 14.25 2.85 1.50
CA LYS A 22 13.34 4.01 1.47
C LYS A 22 12.02 3.64 2.13
N GLU A 23 11.50 4.53 2.96
CA GLU A 23 10.25 4.33 3.68
C GLU A 23 9.21 5.38 3.32
N VAL A 24 7.98 4.93 3.16
CA VAL A 24 6.80 5.78 2.98
C VAL A 24 5.71 5.30 3.91
N GLN A 25 5.06 6.24 4.62
CA GLN A 25 3.83 5.99 5.35
C GLN A 25 2.63 6.38 4.49
N ALA A 26 1.62 5.52 4.43
CA ALA A 26 0.38 5.78 3.70
C ALA A 26 -0.85 5.45 4.56
N THR A 27 -1.95 6.16 4.30
CA THR A 27 -3.25 5.93 4.96
C THR A 27 -4.10 4.99 4.11
N VAL A 28 -4.75 4.02 4.76
CA VAL A 28 -5.71 3.12 4.10
C VAL A 28 -7.00 3.87 3.83
N VAL A 29 -7.26 4.15 2.55
CA VAL A 29 -8.43 4.92 2.09
C VAL A 29 -9.32 4.14 1.13
N ASP A 30 -8.85 3.03 0.57
CA ASP A 30 -9.57 2.25 -0.42
C ASP A 30 -9.31 0.75 -0.28
N LYS A 31 -10.18 -0.06 -0.88
CA LYS A 31 -10.05 -1.51 -1.00
C LYS A 31 -9.82 -1.90 -2.45
N CYS A 32 -8.63 -2.44 -2.73
CA CYS A 32 -8.32 -3.08 -4.00
C CYS A 32 -8.95 -4.49 -4.09
N MET A 33 -10.00 -4.65 -4.90
CA MET A 33 -10.69 -5.95 -5.10
C MET A 33 -9.87 -6.98 -5.88
N GLY A 34 -8.90 -6.54 -6.69
CA GLY A 34 -8.01 -7.40 -7.47
C GLY A 34 -6.72 -7.81 -6.76
N CYS A 35 -6.44 -7.23 -5.59
CA CYS A 35 -5.22 -7.49 -4.84
C CYS A 35 -5.35 -8.79 -4.04
N VAL A 36 -4.28 -9.60 -4.06
CA VAL A 36 -4.27 -10.90 -3.38
C VAL A 36 -3.33 -10.89 -2.18
N GLY A 37 -3.70 -11.59 -1.11
CA GLY A 37 -2.85 -11.74 0.08
C GLY A 37 -2.46 -10.41 0.73
N ARG A 38 -1.17 -10.05 0.60
CA ARG A 38 -0.55 -8.85 1.18
C ARG A 38 -0.16 -7.79 0.12
N ASP A 39 -0.75 -7.85 -1.06
CA ASP A 39 -0.56 -6.82 -2.07
C ASP A 39 -1.12 -5.48 -1.61
N LEU A 40 -0.40 -4.39 -1.92
CA LEU A 40 -0.86 -3.01 -1.78
C LEU A 40 -1.00 -2.39 -3.17
N ASP A 41 -2.10 -1.67 -3.39
CA ASP A 41 -2.27 -0.79 -4.54
C ASP A 41 -2.02 0.64 -4.07
N LEU A 42 -0.86 1.18 -4.42
CA LEU A 42 -0.38 2.46 -3.91
C LEU A 42 -0.83 3.60 -4.82
N SER A 43 -1.10 4.76 -4.24
CA SER A 43 -1.19 5.99 -5.04
C SER A 43 0.15 6.28 -5.72
N ASN A 44 0.13 6.96 -6.86
CA ASN A 44 1.34 7.38 -7.57
C ASN A 44 2.33 8.10 -6.64
N ALA A 45 1.85 9.00 -5.78
CA ALA A 45 2.69 9.72 -4.83
C ALA A 45 3.40 8.81 -3.81
N ALA A 46 2.73 7.75 -3.32
CA ALA A 46 3.37 6.80 -2.41
C ALA A 46 4.39 5.91 -3.13
N PHE A 47 4.09 5.51 -4.37
CA PHE A 47 4.98 4.71 -5.21
C PHE A 47 6.24 5.50 -5.60
N ASP A 48 6.08 6.77 -6.00
CA ASP A 48 7.16 7.71 -6.28
C ASP A 48 7.99 8.03 -5.03
N GLY A 49 7.34 8.14 -3.86
CA GLY A 49 8.02 8.36 -2.58
C GLY A 49 8.98 7.22 -2.22
N LEU A 50 8.68 5.98 -2.63
CA LEU A 50 9.59 4.84 -2.52
C LEU A 50 10.72 4.88 -3.56
N GLY A 51 10.73 5.86 -4.46
CA GLY A 51 11.71 6.03 -5.53
C GLY A 51 11.64 4.93 -6.59
N ILE A 52 10.46 4.34 -6.79
CA ILE A 52 10.23 3.33 -7.83
C ILE A 52 9.73 4.07 -9.06
N ALA A 53 10.36 3.87 -10.22
CA ALA A 53 9.84 4.42 -11.46
C ALA A 53 8.48 3.78 -11.80
N GLU A 54 7.47 4.58 -12.13
CA GLU A 54 6.12 4.08 -12.46
C GLU A 54 6.12 3.03 -13.58
N SER A 55 7.08 3.08 -14.50
CA SER A 55 7.25 2.10 -15.58
C SER A 55 7.54 0.67 -15.10
N VAL A 56 7.94 0.49 -13.84
CA VAL A 56 8.06 -0.84 -13.20
C VAL A 56 6.68 -1.47 -13.01
N GLY A 57 5.65 -0.66 -12.75
CA GLY A 57 4.25 -1.07 -12.56
C GLY A 57 3.97 -1.85 -11.27
N ARG A 58 4.76 -2.89 -10.98
CA ARG A 58 4.62 -3.73 -9.79
C ARG A 58 5.98 -4.25 -9.35
N THR A 59 6.23 -4.24 -8.04
CA THR A 59 7.45 -4.78 -7.44
C THR A 59 7.16 -5.33 -6.04
N GLN A 60 8.17 -5.92 -5.40
CA GLN A 60 8.09 -6.46 -4.06
C GLN A 60 8.70 -5.48 -3.04
N ALA A 61 7.98 -5.26 -1.94
CA ALA A 61 8.37 -4.41 -0.83
C ALA A 61 7.87 -5.01 0.49
N ASP A 62 8.53 -4.67 1.59
CA ASP A 62 8.08 -5.04 2.93
C ASP A 62 7.15 -3.96 3.48
N TRP A 63 6.12 -4.36 4.22
CA TRP A 63 5.23 -3.39 4.87
C TRP A 63 4.53 -3.97 6.09
N TYR A 64 4.10 -3.07 6.98
CA TYR A 64 3.32 -3.40 8.17
C TYR A 64 2.30 -2.30 8.50
N PHE A 65 1.22 -2.70 9.19
CA PHE A 65 0.30 -1.73 9.80
C PHE A 65 0.96 -1.09 11.03
N ASN A 66 0.79 0.22 11.17
CA ASN A 66 1.19 0.94 12.38
C ASN A 66 0.18 0.75 13.52
#